data_AF-A0A7J9C0B9-F1
#
_entry.id   AF-A0A7J9C0B9-F1
#
_cell.length_a   1.000
_cell.length_b   1.000
_cell.length_c   1.000
_cell.angle_alpha   90.00
_cell.angle_beta   90.00
_cell.angle_gamma   90.00
#
_symmetry.space_group_name_H-M   'P 1'
#
loop_
_entity.id
_entity.type
_entity.pdbx_description
1 polymer ?
#
loop_
_entity_poly.entity_id
_entity_poly.type
_entity_poly.pdbx_seq_one_letter_code
_entity_poly.pdbx_strand_id
1 'polypeptide(L)'
;MVPGNEVQQVELLAGVEDLYGGIIIDMEKTMDSEAFVPLLRASLSQWKHRGKRAVWIKLPIELANLVEPAVKEGFKYHHAEPDYVMLVNWISKSTNSLPKNASHRVGISAFVMNDKRQVLVVQEKSGKFKGTGVWKFPTGVVDEGEDISMAAIREVKEETGIDTEFVEILAFRYVLSYVLLM
;
A
#
# COMPACT_ATOMS: atom_id res chain seq x y z
N MET A 1 -22.43 -54.80 0.96
CA MET A 1 -21.90 -53.75 0.07
C MET A 1 -21.87 -52.47 0.88
N VAL A 2 -20.68 -51.97 1.19
CA VAL A 2 -20.49 -50.71 1.91
C VAL A 2 -20.64 -49.58 0.88
N PRO A 3 -21.44 -48.53 1.10
CA PRO A 3 -21.50 -47.42 0.18
C PRO A 3 -20.16 -46.70 0.19
N GLY A 4 -19.53 -46.56 -0.98
CA GLY A 4 -18.28 -45.84 -1.13
C GLY A 4 -18.47 -44.38 -0.74
N ASN A 5 -17.60 -43.89 0.13
CA ASN A 5 -17.41 -42.45 0.35
C ASN A 5 -16.98 -41.82 -0.97
N GLU A 6 -17.91 -41.16 -1.66
CA GLU A 6 -17.55 -40.16 -2.67
C GLU A 6 -16.86 -39.01 -1.93
N VAL A 7 -15.54 -38.93 -2.08
CA VAL A 7 -14.77 -37.78 -1.61
C VAL A 7 -15.17 -36.61 -2.50
N GLN A 8 -16.08 -35.76 -2.01
CA GLN A 8 -16.36 -34.47 -2.64
C GLN A 8 -15.03 -33.73 -2.80
N GLN A 9 -14.63 -33.51 -4.05
CA GLN A 9 -13.46 -32.71 -4.39
C GLN A 9 -13.78 -31.28 -3.98
N VAL A 10 -13.29 -30.86 -2.82
CA VAL A 10 -13.53 -29.52 -2.29
C VAL A 10 -12.88 -28.52 -3.25
N GLU A 11 -13.70 -27.66 -3.84
CA GLU A 11 -13.24 -26.55 -4.66
C GLU A 11 -12.39 -25.61 -3.80
N LEU A 12 -11.29 -25.09 -4.34
CA LEU A 12 -10.34 -24.24 -3.62
C LEU A 12 -10.22 -22.90 -4.32
N LEU A 13 -9.90 -21.87 -3.55
CA LEU A 13 -9.59 -20.55 -4.11
C LEU A 13 -8.30 -20.65 -4.93
N ALA A 14 -8.33 -20.08 -6.14
CA ALA A 14 -7.14 -19.94 -6.95
C ALA A 14 -6.21 -18.90 -6.32
N GLY A 15 -4.92 -19.19 -6.28
CA GLY A 15 -3.93 -18.25 -5.78
C GLY A 15 -2.56 -18.49 -6.41
N VAL A 16 -1.79 -17.40 -6.55
CA VAL A 16 -0.44 -17.39 -7.11
C VAL A 16 0.57 -17.34 -5.97
N GLU A 17 1.64 -18.13 -6.07
CA GLU A 17 2.70 -18.13 -5.07
C GLU A 17 3.66 -16.94 -5.27
N ASP A 18 3.98 -16.23 -4.18
CA ASP A 18 5.01 -15.19 -4.18
C ASP A 18 6.42 -15.77 -3.97
N LEU A 19 7.46 -14.94 -4.14
CA LEU A 19 8.87 -15.34 -3.96
C LEU A 19 9.24 -15.72 -2.52
N TYR A 20 8.31 -15.53 -1.59
CA TYR A 20 8.46 -15.67 -0.16
C TYR A 20 7.49 -16.74 0.38
N GLY A 21 7.00 -17.67 -0.45
CA GLY A 21 6.15 -18.77 0.01
C GLY A 21 4.81 -18.31 0.62
N GLY A 22 4.37 -17.10 0.28
CA GLY A 22 3.00 -16.64 0.47
C GLY A 22 2.13 -16.99 -0.75
N ILE A 23 0.82 -16.92 -0.56
CA ILE A 23 -0.18 -17.09 -1.63
C ILE A 23 -0.95 -15.80 -1.80
N ILE A 24 -1.11 -15.34 -3.03
CA ILE A 24 -1.90 -14.16 -3.39
C ILE A 24 -3.17 -14.63 -4.11
N ILE A 25 -4.32 -14.30 -3.54
CA ILE A 25 -5.65 -14.51 -4.12
C ILE A 25 -6.10 -13.18 -4.70
N ASP A 26 -6.37 -13.14 -6.00
CA ASP A 26 -7.01 -12.01 -6.67
C ASP A 26 -8.48 -12.36 -6.92
N MET A 27 -9.39 -11.67 -6.23
CA MET A 27 -10.83 -11.96 -6.30
C MET A 27 -11.46 -11.16 -7.43
N GLU A 28 -11.75 -11.82 -8.56
CA GLU A 28 -12.34 -11.16 -9.73
C GLU A 28 -13.85 -11.41 -9.87
N LYS A 29 -14.33 -12.56 -9.38
CA LYS A 29 -15.71 -13.00 -9.58
C LYS A 29 -16.56 -12.68 -8.37
N THR A 30 -17.80 -12.24 -8.63
CA THR A 30 -18.79 -12.07 -7.58
C THR A 30 -19.03 -13.38 -6.85
N MET A 31 -19.07 -13.30 -5.53
CA MET A 31 -19.21 -14.46 -4.66
C MET A 31 -20.01 -14.07 -3.43
N ASP A 32 -20.91 -14.97 -3.02
CA ASP A 32 -21.64 -14.80 -1.77
C ASP A 32 -20.76 -15.17 -0.57
N SER A 33 -20.96 -14.47 0.55
CA SER A 33 -20.19 -14.71 1.78
C SER A 33 -20.36 -16.14 2.34
N GLU A 34 -21.53 -16.75 2.18
CA GLU A 34 -21.81 -18.12 2.64
C GLU A 34 -21.05 -19.16 1.82
N ALA A 35 -20.82 -18.88 0.53
CA ALA A 35 -20.00 -19.72 -0.34
C ALA A 35 -18.50 -19.48 -0.13
N PHE A 36 -18.10 -18.24 0.13
CA PHE A 36 -16.70 -17.85 0.29
C PHE A 36 -16.02 -18.48 1.50
N VAL A 37 -16.68 -18.48 2.66
CA VAL A 37 -16.07 -18.93 3.93
C VAL A 37 -15.63 -20.40 3.90
N PRO A 38 -16.45 -21.37 3.45
CA PRO A 38 -16.02 -22.76 3.32
C PRO A 38 -14.81 -22.94 2.38
N LEU A 39 -14.81 -22.25 1.23
CA LEU A 39 -13.72 -22.28 0.27
C LEU A 39 -12.43 -21.71 0.86
N LEU A 40 -12.52 -20.57 1.55
CA LEU A 40 -11.39 -19.95 2.22
C LEU A 40 -10.79 -20.88 3.29
N ARG A 41 -11.63 -21.46 4.16
CA ARG A 41 -11.18 -22.40 5.21
C ARG A 41 -10.49 -23.63 4.63
N ALA A 42 -11.07 -24.23 3.59
CA ALA A 42 -10.48 -25.38 2.92
C ALA A 42 -9.12 -25.02 2.31
N SER A 43 -9.03 -23.86 1.66
CA SER A 43 -7.80 -23.36 1.03
C SER A 43 -6.70 -23.07 2.07
N LEU A 44 -7.03 -22.37 3.16
CA LEU A 44 -6.12 -22.11 4.27
C LEU A 44 -5.56 -23.40 4.88
N SER A 45 -6.41 -24.41 5.08
CA SER A 45 -5.99 -25.72 5.61
C SER A 45 -4.98 -26.42 4.67
N GLN A 46 -5.25 -26.38 3.36
CA GLN A 46 -4.36 -26.95 2.36
C GLN A 46 -3.02 -26.21 2.31
N TRP A 47 -3.02 -24.89 2.25
CA TRP A 47 -1.80 -24.08 2.19
C TRP A 47 -0.96 -24.23 3.46
N LYS A 48 -1.59 -24.36 4.62
CA LYS A 48 -0.91 -24.67 5.88
C LYS A 48 -0.22 -26.03 5.83
N HIS A 49 -0.87 -27.06 5.28
CA HIS A 49 -0.24 -28.37 5.07
C HIS A 49 0.92 -28.33 4.06
N ARG A 50 0.82 -27.46 3.05
CA ARG A 50 1.89 -27.23 2.05
C ARG A 50 3.01 -26.32 2.55
N GLY A 51 3.00 -25.93 3.83
CA GLY A 51 4.05 -25.11 4.43
C GLY A 51 4.07 -23.66 3.95
N LYS A 52 2.97 -23.13 3.41
CA LYS A 52 2.86 -21.72 3.04
C LYS A 52 2.88 -20.84 4.28
N ARG A 53 3.41 -19.62 4.13
CA ARG A 53 3.69 -18.71 5.24
C ARG A 53 2.60 -17.69 5.47
N ALA A 54 2.15 -17.07 4.39
CA ALA A 54 1.14 -16.03 4.40
C ALA A 54 0.11 -16.28 3.30
N VAL A 55 -1.08 -15.73 3.49
CA VAL A 55 -2.11 -15.63 2.45
C VAL A 55 -2.53 -14.18 2.35
N TRP A 56 -2.58 -13.68 1.14
CA TRP A 56 -2.99 -12.34 0.77
C TRP A 56 -4.29 -12.45 -0.03
N ILE A 57 -5.23 -11.55 0.22
CA ILE A 57 -6.47 -11.44 -0.56
C ILE A 57 -6.59 -10.01 -1.04
N LYS A 58 -6.51 -9.83 -2.35
CA LYS A 58 -6.92 -8.60 -3.02
C LYS A 58 -8.42 -8.66 -3.24
N LEU A 59 -9.15 -7.76 -2.59
CA LEU A 59 -10.60 -7.63 -2.72
C LEU A 59 -10.94 -6.30 -3.40
N PRO A 60 -11.41 -6.32 -4.66
CA PRO A 60 -12.01 -5.15 -5.29
C PRO A 60 -13.16 -4.58 -4.46
N ILE A 61 -13.41 -3.28 -4.60
CA ILE A 61 -14.43 -2.54 -3.83
C ILE A 61 -15.84 -3.12 -4.05
N GLU A 62 -16.12 -3.71 -5.21
CA GLU A 62 -17.38 -4.39 -5.53
C GLU A 62 -17.61 -5.66 -4.70
N LEU A 63 -16.53 -6.24 -4.15
CA LEU A 63 -16.55 -7.44 -3.31
C LEU A 63 -16.36 -7.11 -1.81
N ALA A 64 -16.71 -5.88 -1.40
CA ALA A 64 -16.66 -5.44 -0.01
C ALA A 64 -17.47 -6.35 0.94
N ASN A 65 -18.48 -7.06 0.42
CA ASN A 65 -19.25 -8.06 1.16
C ASN A 65 -18.40 -9.23 1.70
N LEU A 66 -17.20 -9.46 1.15
CA LEU A 66 -16.28 -10.51 1.58
C LEU A 66 -15.26 -10.07 2.65
N VAL A 67 -15.19 -8.78 2.95
CA VAL A 67 -14.21 -8.22 3.91
C VAL A 67 -14.47 -8.73 5.33
N GLU A 68 -15.70 -8.57 5.85
CA GLU A 68 -16.05 -9.05 7.19
C GLU A 68 -15.86 -10.57 7.33
N PRO A 69 -16.33 -11.42 6.39
CA PRO A 69 -16.04 -12.84 6.39
C PRO A 69 -14.54 -13.16 6.46
N ALA A 70 -13.71 -12.52 5.64
CA ALA A 70 -12.26 -12.76 5.65
C ALA A 70 -11.62 -12.37 7.00
N VAL A 71 -12.01 -11.22 7.57
CA VAL A 71 -11.52 -10.79 8.88
C VAL A 71 -11.88 -11.77 9.99
N LYS A 72 -13.09 -12.36 9.95
CA LYS A 72 -13.49 -13.43 10.90
C LYS A 72 -12.64 -14.69 10.77
N GLU A 73 -12.08 -14.97 9.59
CA GLU A 73 -11.12 -16.05 9.36
C GLU A 73 -9.66 -15.67 9.69
N GLY A 74 -9.44 -14.54 10.36
CA GLY A 74 -8.15 -14.13 10.91
C GLY A 74 -7.32 -13.24 9.99
N PHE A 75 -7.89 -12.77 8.86
CA PHE A 75 -7.23 -11.77 8.02
C PHE A 75 -7.24 -10.39 8.69
N LYS A 76 -6.22 -9.60 8.38
CA LYS A 76 -6.09 -8.20 8.80
C LYS A 76 -5.89 -7.32 7.57
N TYR A 77 -6.30 -6.05 7.67
CA TYR A 77 -5.95 -5.05 6.67
C TYR A 77 -4.43 -4.88 6.61
N HIS A 78 -3.89 -4.88 5.38
CA HIS A 78 -2.52 -4.46 5.12
C HIS A 78 -2.51 -3.08 4.49
N HIS A 79 -3.05 -2.91 3.29
CA HIS A 79 -3.17 -1.61 2.61
C HIS A 79 -4.46 -1.56 1.82
N ALA A 80 -4.80 -0.39 1.29
CA ALA A 80 -5.96 -0.20 0.44
C ALA A 80 -5.63 0.87 -0.59
N GLU A 81 -6.15 0.66 -1.79
CA GLU A 81 -6.23 1.65 -2.87
C GLU A 81 -7.69 2.12 -2.99
N PRO A 82 -7.98 3.15 -3.81
CA PRO A 82 -9.35 3.62 -4.00
C PRO A 82 -10.33 2.52 -4.44
N ASP A 83 -9.86 1.50 -5.15
CA ASP A 83 -10.66 0.46 -5.79
C ASP A 83 -10.47 -0.95 -5.19
N TYR A 84 -9.57 -1.16 -4.22
CA TYR A 84 -9.44 -2.46 -3.56
C TYR A 84 -8.86 -2.36 -2.13
N VAL A 85 -9.08 -3.40 -1.33
CA VAL A 85 -8.38 -3.64 -0.07
C VAL A 85 -7.52 -4.89 -0.15
N MET A 86 -6.28 -4.80 0.35
CA MET A 86 -5.39 -5.95 0.52
C MET A 86 -5.46 -6.45 1.97
N LEU A 87 -5.95 -7.68 2.12
CA LEU A 87 -5.99 -8.40 3.38
C LEU A 87 -4.82 -9.38 3.48
N VAL A 88 -4.32 -9.63 4.68
CA VAL A 88 -3.26 -10.61 4.92
C VAL A 88 -3.50 -11.46 6.16
N ASN A 89 -3.15 -12.74 6.09
CA ASN A 89 -3.12 -13.67 7.22
C ASN A 89 -1.80 -14.46 7.23
N TRP A 90 -1.09 -14.43 8.37
CA TRP A 90 0.10 -15.25 8.58
C TRP A 90 -0.30 -16.62 9.13
N ILE A 91 -0.15 -17.66 8.32
CA ILE A 91 -0.65 -19.01 8.61
C ILE A 91 0.44 -19.98 9.09
N SER A 92 1.72 -19.58 8.97
CA SER A 92 2.85 -20.34 9.50
C SER A 92 2.95 -20.23 11.03
N LYS A 93 3.52 -21.27 11.65
CA LYS A 93 3.87 -21.29 13.08
C LYS A 93 5.12 -20.47 13.41
N SER A 94 5.88 -20.06 12.40
CA SER A 94 7.08 -19.22 12.58
C SER A 94 6.71 -17.79 12.96
N THR A 95 7.69 -17.04 13.46
CA THR A 95 7.56 -15.59 13.67
C THR A 95 7.04 -14.92 12.41
N ASN A 96 6.05 -14.05 12.56
CA ASN A 96 5.49 -13.27 11.47
C ASN A 96 6.52 -12.23 10.99
N SER A 97 6.96 -12.38 9.74
CA SER A 97 7.94 -11.51 9.09
C SER A 97 7.31 -10.63 7.99
N LEU A 98 5.98 -10.48 7.98
CA LEU A 98 5.30 -9.61 7.04
C LEU A 98 5.75 -8.17 7.28
N PRO A 99 6.09 -7.42 6.21
CA PRO A 99 6.29 -5.99 6.34
C PRO A 99 5.01 -5.35 6.87
N LYS A 100 5.15 -4.30 7.68
CA LYS A 100 4.02 -3.45 8.00
C LYS A 100 3.68 -2.61 6.76
N ASN A 101 2.46 -2.10 6.72
CA ASN A 101 2.02 -1.17 5.70
C ASN A 101 2.83 0.12 5.70
N ALA A 102 2.80 0.84 4.57
CA ALA A 102 3.49 2.11 4.42
C ALA A 102 3.11 3.08 5.54
N SER A 103 4.10 3.49 6.34
CA SER A 103 3.90 4.31 7.54
C SER A 103 4.38 5.75 7.41
N HIS A 104 5.01 6.08 6.28
CA HIS A 104 5.68 7.36 6.08
C HIS A 104 5.12 8.07 4.86
N ARG A 105 4.83 9.35 5.03
CA ARG A 105 4.66 10.27 3.90
C ARG A 105 6.04 10.82 3.54
N VAL A 106 6.45 10.62 2.30
CA VAL A 106 7.71 11.17 1.79
C VAL A 106 7.41 12.53 1.18
N GLY A 107 8.18 13.54 1.58
CA GLY A 107 8.08 14.89 1.03
C GLY A 107 9.45 15.40 0.61
N ILE A 108 9.45 16.31 -0.36
CA ILE A 108 10.65 16.93 -0.90
C ILE A 108 10.67 18.43 -0.61
N SER A 109 11.86 19.00 -0.70
CA SER A 109 12.12 20.44 -0.67
C SER A 109 13.23 20.73 -1.67
N ALA A 110 12.94 21.51 -2.70
CA ALA A 110 13.83 21.69 -3.84
C ALA A 110 14.75 22.91 -3.63
N PHE A 111 16.05 22.68 -3.54
CA PHE A 111 17.05 23.74 -3.53
C PHE A 111 17.53 24.01 -4.97
N VAL A 112 16.95 25.02 -5.61
CA VAL A 112 17.28 25.36 -7.01
C VAL A 112 18.13 26.62 -7.03
N MET A 113 19.32 26.54 -7.65
CA MET A 113 20.26 27.64 -7.74
C MET A 113 20.60 27.95 -9.21
N ASN A 114 20.67 29.23 -9.56
CA ASN A 114 21.14 29.67 -10.88
C ASN A 114 22.65 29.97 -10.89
N ASP A 115 23.21 30.25 -12.07
CA ASP A 115 24.65 30.55 -12.25
C ASP A 115 25.13 31.79 -11.48
N LYS A 116 24.21 32.66 -11.08
CA LYS A 116 24.49 33.86 -10.27
C LYS A 116 24.44 33.58 -8.77
N ARG A 117 24.33 32.32 -8.35
CA ARG A 117 24.18 31.88 -6.95
C ARG A 117 22.93 32.43 -6.26
N GLN A 118 21.87 32.69 -7.02
CA GLN A 118 20.56 33.05 -6.47
C GLN A 118 19.72 31.79 -6.32
N VAL A 119 18.91 31.72 -5.27
CA VAL A 119 18.09 30.56 -4.93
C VAL A 119 16.63 30.85 -5.23
N LEU A 120 15.94 29.88 -5.84
CA LEU A 120 14.51 29.95 -6.10
C LEU A 120 13.74 29.76 -4.79
N VAL A 121 12.79 30.64 -4.54
CA VAL A 121 11.90 30.61 -3.38
C VAL A 121 10.48 30.96 -3.79
N VAL A 122 9.51 30.46 -3.03
CA VAL A 122 8.07 30.68 -3.24
C VAL A 122 7.41 31.23 -1.98
N GLN A 123 6.25 31.86 -2.16
CA GLN A 123 5.32 32.21 -1.09
C GLN A 123 3.98 31.53 -1.34
N GLU A 124 3.42 30.92 -0.30
CA GLU A 124 2.14 30.21 -0.41
C GLU A 124 0.98 31.19 -0.68
N LYS A 125 0.14 30.89 -1.66
CA LYS A 125 -1.10 31.64 -1.95
C LYS A 125 -2.28 31.21 -1.05
N SER A 126 -2.15 30.09 -0.35
CA SER A 126 -3.16 29.47 0.52
C SER A 126 -2.48 28.80 1.72
N GLY A 127 -3.24 28.30 2.69
CA GLY A 127 -2.68 27.61 3.86
C GLY A 127 -2.17 28.54 4.96
N LYS A 128 -1.40 27.96 5.90
CA LYS A 128 -0.98 28.61 7.16
C LYS A 128 -0.07 29.81 6.94
N PHE A 129 0.72 29.84 5.87
CA PHE A 129 1.68 30.91 5.62
C PHE A 129 1.19 31.97 4.62
N LYS A 130 -0.07 31.89 4.16
CA LYS A 130 -0.65 32.89 3.26
C LYS A 130 -0.55 34.29 3.86
N GLY A 131 0.02 35.24 3.12
CA GLY A 131 0.11 36.66 3.51
C GLY A 131 1.11 36.95 4.63
N THR A 132 1.88 35.96 5.08
CA THR A 132 2.89 36.15 6.14
C THR A 132 4.21 36.73 5.64
N GLY A 133 4.42 36.74 4.31
CA GLY A 133 5.69 37.17 3.70
C GLY A 133 6.83 36.15 3.84
N VAL A 134 6.57 34.96 4.40
CA VAL A 134 7.57 33.89 4.55
C VAL A 134 7.92 33.30 3.18
N TRP A 135 9.21 33.34 2.84
CA TRP A 135 9.77 32.67 1.68
C TRP A 135 10.29 31.29 2.07
N LYS A 136 9.92 30.27 1.29
CA LYS A 136 10.39 28.89 1.44
C LYS A 136 10.88 28.35 0.12
N PHE A 137 11.59 27.22 0.17
CA PHE A 137 11.86 26.45 -1.04
C PHE A 137 10.56 25.84 -1.59
N PRO A 138 10.50 25.56 -2.91
CA PRO A 138 9.44 24.73 -3.45
C PRO A 138 9.38 23.38 -2.73
N THR A 139 8.20 22.92 -2.36
CA THR A 139 8.02 21.71 -1.55
C THR A 139 6.82 20.92 -2.00
N GLY A 140 6.89 19.60 -1.89
CA GLY A 140 5.78 18.74 -2.27
C GLY A 140 5.84 17.36 -1.66
N VAL A 141 4.92 16.50 -2.10
CA VAL A 141 4.83 15.11 -1.69
C VAL A 141 5.30 14.24 -2.83
N VAL A 142 5.99 13.16 -2.52
CA VAL A 142 6.30 12.13 -3.51
C VAL A 142 5.09 11.22 -3.63
N ASP A 143 4.57 11.09 -4.85
CA ASP A 143 3.43 10.22 -5.12
C ASP A 143 3.83 8.74 -5.06
N GLU A 144 2.85 7.85 -4.93
CA GLU A 144 3.13 6.41 -4.94
C GLU A 144 3.72 5.98 -6.29
N GLY A 145 4.83 5.24 -6.25
CA GLY A 145 5.55 4.81 -7.44
C GLY A 145 6.38 5.90 -8.11
N GLU A 146 6.42 7.12 -7.55
CA GLU A 146 7.21 8.24 -8.07
C GLU A 146 8.63 8.26 -7.47
N ASP A 147 9.63 8.50 -8.32
CA ASP A 147 11.00 8.72 -7.87
C ASP A 147 11.15 10.09 -7.20
N ILE A 148 11.92 10.17 -6.11
CA ILE A 148 12.18 11.42 -5.35
C ILE A 148 12.70 12.55 -6.26
N SER A 149 13.55 12.21 -7.24
CA SER A 149 14.09 13.17 -8.21
C SER A 149 13.02 13.71 -9.15
N MET A 150 12.11 12.85 -9.61
CA MET A 150 11.00 13.24 -10.49
C MET A 150 9.99 14.10 -9.74
N ALA A 151 9.66 13.75 -8.51
CA ALA A 151 8.82 14.57 -7.63
C ALA A 151 9.41 15.98 -7.44
N ALA A 152 10.72 16.09 -7.19
CA ALA A 152 11.38 17.37 -7.03
C ALA A 152 11.27 18.26 -8.29
N ILE A 153 11.47 17.68 -9.48
CA ILE A 153 11.34 18.42 -10.76
C ILE A 153 9.88 18.83 -11.00
N ARG A 154 8.93 17.91 -10.80
CA ARG A 154 7.49 18.14 -10.96
C ARG A 154 7.01 19.27 -10.07
N GLU A 155 7.32 19.22 -8.78
CA GLU A 155 6.85 20.21 -7.80
C GLU A 155 7.41 21.61 -8.08
N VAL A 156 8.67 21.73 -8.50
CA VAL A 156 9.23 23.03 -8.94
C VAL A 156 8.45 23.55 -10.16
N LYS A 157 8.17 22.67 -11.13
CA LYS A 157 7.44 23.03 -12.35
C LYS A 157 6.01 23.47 -12.04
N GLU A 158 5.30 22.76 -11.16
CA GLU A 158 3.93 23.06 -10.77
C GLU A 158 3.80 24.39 -9.99
N GLU A 159 4.71 24.63 -9.04
CA GLU A 159 4.65 25.84 -8.22
C GLU A 159 5.17 27.10 -8.93
N THR A 160 6.14 26.95 -9.85
CA THR A 160 6.89 28.09 -10.41
C THR A 160 6.88 28.19 -11.94
N GLY A 161 6.53 27.12 -12.65
CA GLY A 161 6.59 27.04 -14.11
C GLY A 161 8.00 26.81 -14.68
N ILE A 162 9.03 26.70 -13.83
CA ILE A 162 10.43 26.58 -14.24
C ILE A 162 10.80 25.10 -14.44
N ASP A 163 11.46 24.81 -15.56
CA ASP A 163 12.07 23.50 -15.81
C ASP A 163 13.43 23.39 -15.11
N THR A 164 13.69 22.26 -14.46
CA THR A 164 14.91 22.01 -13.70
C THR A 164 15.45 20.61 -13.96
N GLU A 165 16.71 20.40 -13.62
CA GLU A 165 17.36 19.09 -13.63
C GLU A 165 17.73 18.70 -12.19
N PHE A 166 17.47 17.44 -11.84
CA PHE A 166 17.89 16.90 -10.56
C PHE A 166 19.39 16.61 -10.56
N VAL A 167 20.09 17.07 -9.52
CA VAL A 167 21.54 16.84 -9.36
C VAL A 167 21.80 15.80 -8.27
N GLU A 168 21.40 16.09 -7.03
CA GLU A 168 21.69 15.22 -5.89
C GLU A 168 20.75 15.47 -4.69
N ILE A 169 20.73 14.52 -3.75
CA ILE A 169 20.10 14.70 -2.44
C ILE A 169 21.14 15.29 -1.48
N LEU A 170 20.90 16.51 -1.02
CA LEU A 170 21.78 17.17 -0.04
C LEU A 170 21.57 16.66 1.39
N ALA A 171 20.31 16.38 1.75
CA ALA A 171 19.94 15.92 3.08
C ALA A 171 18.56 15.26 3.08
N PHE A 172 18.32 14.41 4.08
CA PHE A 172 16.99 13.91 4.42
C PHE A 172 16.78 14.02 5.93
N ARG A 173 15.52 14.13 6.35
CA ARG A 173 15.14 14.13 7.76
C ARG A 173 13.93 13.26 8.00
N TYR A 174 13.90 12.61 9.15
CA TYR A 174 12.72 11.96 9.66
C TYR A 174 12.12 12.79 10.80
N VAL A 175 10.82 13.06 10.73
CA VAL A 175 10.09 13.80 11.76
C VAL A 175 8.90 12.96 12.20
N LEU A 176 8.82 12.70 13.49
CA LEU A 176 7.63 12.15 14.12
C LEU A 176 6.60 13.25 14.27
N SER A 177 5.69 13.35 13.31
CA SER A 177 4.51 14.18 13.44
C SER A 177 3.52 13.42 14.33
N TYR A 178 3.41 13.79 15.61
CA TYR A 178 2.26 13.39 16.43
C TYR A 178 1.04 14.12 15.86
N VAL A 179 0.42 13.54 14.83
CA VAL A 179 -0.96 13.88 14.50
C VAL A 179 -1.79 13.29 15.64
N LEU A 180 -2.12 14.12 16.64
CA LEU A 180 -3.30 13.84 17.46
C LEU A 180 -4.48 13.87 16.49
N LEU A 181 -4.88 12.69 16.00
CA LEU A 181 -6.25 12.46 15.56
C LEU A 181 -7.10 12.64 16.82
N MET A 182 -7.62 13.86 17.02
CA MET A 182 -8.79 14.09 17.87
C MET A 182 -10.04 13.75 17.07
#